data_AF-F3GBU0-F1
#
_entry.id   AF-F3GBU0-F1
#
_cell.length_a   1.000
_cell.length_b   1.000
_cell.length_c   1.000
_cell.angle_alpha   90.00
_cell.angle_beta   90.00
_cell.angle_gamma   90.00
#
_symmetry.space_group_name_H-M   'P 1'
#
loop_
_entity.id
_entity.type
_entity.pdbx_description
1 polymer ?
#
loop_
_entity_poly.entity_id
_entity_poly.type
_entity_poly.pdbx_seq_one_letter_code
_entity_poly.pdbx_strand_id
1 'polypeptide(L)'
;MKRKDKVANYKPAVDREKDLKLAIYRIENGRSKEVKVTIAAVAREAGVSTALIHNHYPTISEAIREKQGRSSRAMRDVKHQDLIAERQKSSGYRQEIEELRAKLASIASINEVLLDENQILKAKLKDRSVVELVSSQPRR
;
A
#
# COMPACT_ATOMS: atom_id res chain seq x y z
N MET A 1 24.64 60.36 -24.40
CA MET A 1 23.85 59.17 -24.02
C MET A 1 24.82 58.01 -23.74
N LYS A 2 25.21 57.78 -22.47
CA LYS A 2 26.19 56.73 -22.13
C LYS A 2 25.48 55.38 -22.02
N ARG A 3 25.88 54.40 -22.85
CA ARG A 3 25.43 53.00 -22.70
C ARG A 3 26.06 52.47 -21.42
N LYS A 4 25.23 52.11 -20.44
CA LYS A 4 25.69 51.39 -19.24
C LYS A 4 25.98 49.96 -19.69
N ASP A 5 27.25 49.61 -19.79
CA ASP A 5 27.67 48.22 -19.95
C ASP A 5 27.23 47.45 -18.70
N LYS A 6 26.08 46.77 -18.80
CA LYS A 6 25.68 45.76 -17.82
C LYS A 6 26.67 44.62 -17.97
N VAL A 7 27.71 44.59 -17.14
CA VAL A 7 28.61 43.45 -17.03
C VAL A 7 27.75 42.24 -16.68
N ALA A 8 27.49 41.38 -17.66
CA ALA A 8 26.72 40.17 -17.47
C ALA A 8 27.54 39.29 -16.51
N ASN A 9 27.10 39.21 -15.26
CA ASN A 9 27.72 38.41 -14.21
C ASN A 9 27.48 36.91 -14.50
N TYR A 10 28.12 36.39 -15.55
CA TYR A 10 27.97 35.03 -16.02
C TYR A 10 28.97 34.13 -15.29
N LYS A 11 28.46 33.24 -14.44
CA LYS A 11 29.26 32.15 -13.90
C LYS A 11 29.82 31.29 -15.04
N PRO A 12 31.11 30.89 -15.01
CA PRO A 12 31.67 29.94 -15.97
C PRO A 12 30.83 28.67 -16.06
N ALA A 13 30.76 28.07 -17.26
CA ALA A 13 29.94 26.89 -17.50
C ALA A 13 30.25 25.73 -16.54
N VAL A 14 31.53 25.58 -16.16
CA VAL A 14 32.04 24.56 -15.24
C VAL A 14 31.50 24.76 -13.81
N ASP A 15 31.47 25.99 -13.31
CA ASP A 15 30.98 26.27 -11.95
C ASP A 15 29.47 26.12 -11.87
N ARG A 16 28.76 26.45 -12.95
CA ARG A 16 27.32 26.19 -13.05
C ARG A 16 27.00 24.70 -13.13
N GLU A 17 27.82 23.92 -13.81
CA GLU A 17 27.66 22.45 -13.85
C GLU A 17 27.81 21.85 -12.44
N LYS A 18 28.78 22.34 -11.66
CA LYS A 18 28.96 21.94 -10.25
C LYS A 18 27.75 22.35 -9.40
N ASP A 19 27.25 23.58 -9.56
CA ASP A 19 26.05 24.05 -8.86
C ASP A 19 24.82 23.18 -9.16
N LEU A 20 24.64 22.75 -10.42
CA LEU A 20 23.56 21.84 -10.82
C LEU A 20 23.70 20.44 -10.19
N LYS A 21 24.92 19.89 -10.16
CA LYS A 21 25.20 18.61 -9.49
C LYS A 21 24.93 18.69 -7.99
N LEU A 22 25.33 19.80 -7.35
CA LEU A 22 25.04 20.06 -5.94
C LEU A 22 23.54 20.19 -5.67
N ALA A 23 22.80 20.86 -6.54
CA ALA A 23 21.34 20.98 -6.42
C ALA A 23 20.65 19.60 -6.49
N ILE A 24 21.08 18.73 -7.41
CA ILE A 24 20.60 17.34 -7.48
C ILE A 24 20.87 16.61 -6.16
N TYR A 25 22.09 16.68 -5.64
CA TYR A 25 22.47 16.01 -4.39
C TYR A 25 21.71 16.54 -3.17
N ARG A 26 21.41 17.85 -3.13
CA ARG A 26 20.58 18.45 -2.07
C ARG A 26 19.14 17.95 -2.11
N ILE A 27 18.56 17.79 -3.30
CA ILE A 27 17.20 17.24 -3.46
C ILE A 27 17.18 15.76 -3.08
N GLU A 28 18.19 14.98 -3.47
CA GLU A 28 18.29 13.56 -3.10
C GLU A 28 18.39 13.34 -1.60
N ASN A 29 19.15 14.19 -0.90
CA ASN A 29 19.31 14.11 0.55
C ASN A 29 18.20 14.83 1.33
N GLY A 30 17.13 15.30 0.67
CA GLY A 30 15.99 15.97 1.32
C GLY A 30 16.34 17.30 2.00
N ARG A 31 17.44 17.95 1.59
CA ARG A 31 17.88 19.25 2.13
C ARG A 31 17.36 20.44 1.31
N SER A 32 16.60 20.17 0.25
CA SER A 32 15.94 21.19 -0.57
C SER A 32 14.47 21.32 -0.15
N LYS A 33 13.80 22.36 -0.67
CA LYS A 33 12.35 22.55 -0.49
C LYS A 33 11.51 21.56 -1.30
N GLU A 34 12.13 20.82 -2.21
CA GLU A 34 11.44 19.98 -3.20
C GLU A 34 11.64 18.50 -2.89
N VAL A 35 10.53 17.75 -2.85
CA VAL A 35 10.53 16.32 -2.46
C VAL A 35 10.97 15.40 -3.60
N LYS A 36 10.82 15.84 -4.87
CA LYS A 36 11.07 15.01 -6.04
C LYS A 36 12.19 15.58 -6.91
N VAL A 37 13.13 14.71 -7.28
CA VAL A 37 14.19 15.01 -8.25
C VAL A 37 13.55 15.16 -9.64
N THR A 38 13.17 16.38 -9.99
CA THR A 38 12.63 16.75 -11.31
C THR A 38 13.45 17.89 -11.89
N ILE A 39 13.45 18.04 -13.21
CA ILE A 39 14.22 19.10 -13.87
C ILE A 39 13.75 20.49 -13.42
N ALA A 40 12.45 20.67 -13.18
CA ALA A 40 11.90 21.90 -12.62
C ALA A 40 12.29 22.14 -11.16
N ALA A 41 12.44 21.09 -10.35
CA ALA A 41 12.93 21.21 -8.98
C ALA A 41 14.42 21.60 -8.94
N VAL A 42 15.25 20.94 -9.76
CA VAL A 42 16.68 21.26 -9.87
C VAL A 42 16.89 22.68 -10.39
N ALA A 43 16.10 23.10 -11.37
CA ALA A 43 16.14 24.46 -11.91
C ALA A 43 15.81 25.52 -10.85
N ARG A 44 14.75 25.30 -10.04
CA ARG A 44 14.36 26.21 -8.95
C ARG A 44 15.39 26.27 -7.83
N GLU A 45 16.00 25.13 -7.49
CA GLU A 45 17.04 25.05 -6.45
C GLU A 45 18.35 25.73 -6.90
N ALA A 46 18.75 25.57 -8.16
CA ALA A 46 19.94 26.19 -8.72
C ALA A 46 19.72 27.63 -9.25
N GLY A 47 18.48 28.14 -9.19
CA GLY A 47 18.14 29.48 -9.67
C GLY A 47 18.30 29.69 -11.18
N VAL A 48 18.14 28.62 -11.98
CA VAL A 48 18.27 28.65 -13.44
C VAL A 48 16.94 28.32 -14.13
N SER A 49 16.81 28.71 -15.40
CA SER A 49 15.68 28.31 -16.22
C SER A 49 15.76 26.83 -16.59
N THR A 50 14.61 26.15 -16.65
CA THR A 50 14.50 24.76 -17.12
C THR A 50 15.04 24.59 -18.55
N ALA A 51 14.81 25.58 -19.42
CA ALA A 51 15.32 25.58 -20.79
C ALA A 51 16.85 25.53 -20.85
N LEU A 52 17.54 26.16 -19.89
CA LEU A 52 19.00 26.17 -19.83
C LEU A 52 19.55 24.76 -19.57
N ILE A 53 18.90 23.99 -18.69
CA ILE A 53 19.30 22.62 -18.38
C ILE A 53 19.09 21.71 -19.59
N HIS A 54 17.94 21.83 -20.26
CA HIS A 54 17.64 21.03 -21.45
C HIS A 54 18.55 21.33 -22.64
N ASN A 55 18.88 22.61 -22.87
CA ASN A 55 19.63 23.03 -24.06
C ASN A 55 21.15 22.99 -23.88
N HIS A 56 21.64 23.33 -22.68
CA HIS A 56 23.07 23.53 -22.44
C HIS A 56 23.71 22.40 -21.62
N TYR A 57 22.91 21.60 -20.92
CA TYR A 57 23.37 20.51 -20.06
C TYR A 57 22.56 19.21 -20.27
N PRO A 58 22.59 18.63 -21.49
CA PRO A 58 21.80 17.44 -21.81
C PRO A 58 22.17 16.24 -20.91
N THR A 59 23.45 16.05 -20.61
CA THR A 59 23.95 14.97 -19.73
C THR A 59 23.35 15.03 -18.32
N ILE A 60 23.21 16.23 -17.76
CA ILE A 60 22.58 16.43 -16.45
C ILE A 60 21.07 16.15 -16.53
N SER A 61 20.43 16.57 -17.63
CA SER A 61 19.01 16.33 -17.83
C SER A 61 18.66 14.85 -17.95
N GLU A 62 19.53 14.06 -18.60
CA GLU A 62 19.41 12.60 -18.71
C GLU A 62 19.61 11.93 -17.36
N ALA A 63 20.63 12.34 -16.59
CA ALA A 63 20.86 11.82 -15.25
C ALA A 63 19.65 12.07 -14.32
N ILE A 64 19.03 13.26 -14.39
CA ILE A 64 17.80 13.55 -13.63
C ILE A 64 16.66 12.63 -14.05
N ARG A 65 16.45 12.44 -15.36
CA ARG A 65 15.39 11.56 -15.89
C ARG A 65 15.60 10.11 -15.50
N GLU A 66 16.84 9.63 -15.52
CA GLU A 66 17.15 8.26 -15.11
C GLU A 66 16.84 8.04 -13.62
N LYS A 67 17.26 8.98 -12.75
CA LYS A 67 16.97 8.92 -11.31
C LYS A 67 15.47 9.04 -11.01
N GLN A 68 14.76 9.90 -11.73
CA GLN A 68 13.30 10.02 -11.65
C GLN A 68 12.61 8.73 -12.14
N GLY A 69 13.10 8.13 -13.22
CA GLY A 69 12.56 6.89 -13.78
C GLY A 69 12.77 5.68 -12.88
N ARG A 70 13.96 5.53 -12.29
CA ARG A 70 14.29 4.44 -11.34
C ARG A 70 13.42 4.51 -10.10
N SER A 71 13.26 5.68 -9.50
CA SER A 71 12.39 5.86 -8.32
C SER A 71 10.91 5.60 -8.64
N SER A 72 10.43 6.00 -9.83
CA SER A 72 9.06 5.70 -10.26
C SER A 72 8.83 4.21 -10.53
N ARG A 73 9.82 3.48 -11.06
CA ARG A 73 9.71 2.03 -11.29
C ARG A 73 9.73 1.27 -9.97
N ALA A 74 10.68 1.56 -9.09
CA ALA A 74 10.76 0.96 -7.76
C ALA A 74 9.47 1.14 -6.96
N MET A 75 8.90 2.36 -6.93
CA MET A 75 7.61 2.59 -6.25
C MET A 75 6.44 1.84 -6.90
N ARG A 76 6.45 1.65 -8.22
CA ARG A 76 5.41 0.89 -8.92
C ARG A 76 5.51 -0.59 -8.56
N ASP A 77 6.72 -1.14 -8.55
CA ASP A 77 6.96 -2.55 -8.31
C ASP A 77 6.57 -2.92 -6.87
N VAL A 78 6.93 -2.09 -5.89
CA VAL A 78 6.50 -2.26 -4.49
C VAL A 78 4.97 -2.25 -4.39
N LYS A 79 4.30 -1.24 -4.95
CA LYS A 79 2.82 -1.18 -4.94
C LYS A 79 2.17 -2.38 -5.62
N HIS A 80 2.79 -2.89 -6.68
CA HIS A 80 2.26 -4.05 -7.37
C HIS A 80 2.40 -5.31 -6.53
N GLN A 81 3.54 -5.50 -5.86
CA GLN A 81 3.75 -6.60 -4.93
C GLN A 81 2.77 -6.54 -3.75
N ASP A 82 2.56 -5.36 -3.17
CA ASP A 82 1.58 -5.14 -2.09
C ASP A 82 0.16 -5.51 -2.55
N LEU A 83 -0.22 -5.09 -3.77
CA LEU A 83 -1.52 -5.41 -4.34
C LEU A 83 -1.71 -6.92 -4.55
N ILE A 84 -0.66 -7.63 -4.98
CA ILE A 84 -0.70 -9.09 -5.15
C ILE A 84 -0.86 -9.78 -3.80
N ALA A 85 -0.07 -9.38 -2.80
CA ALA A 85 -0.11 -9.94 -1.47
C ALA A 85 -1.51 -9.76 -0.83
N GLU A 86 -2.11 -8.57 -0.99
CA GLU A 86 -3.43 -8.29 -0.42
C GLU A 86 -4.55 -9.07 -1.15
N ARG A 87 -4.42 -9.25 -2.48
CA ARG A 87 -5.34 -10.10 -3.24
C ARG A 87 -5.27 -11.56 -2.80
N GLN A 88 -4.07 -12.09 -2.56
CA GLN A 88 -3.88 -13.46 -2.07
C GLN A 88 -4.50 -13.66 -0.68
N LYS A 89 -4.30 -12.71 0.24
CA LYS A 89 -4.98 -12.72 1.54
C LYS A 89 -6.50 -12.69 1.41
N SER A 90 -7.02 -11.80 0.56
CA SER A 90 -8.46 -11.71 0.34
C SER A 90 -9.05 -13.00 -0.23
N SER A 91 -8.34 -13.70 -1.12
CA SER A 91 -8.80 -15.03 -1.59
C SER A 91 -8.82 -16.06 -0.48
N GLY A 92 -7.81 -16.10 0.39
CA GLY A 92 -7.77 -16.99 1.56
C GLY A 92 -8.94 -16.72 2.51
N TYR A 93 -9.16 -15.46 2.89
CA TYR A 93 -10.29 -15.10 3.76
C TYR A 93 -11.66 -15.42 3.15
N ARG A 94 -11.82 -15.32 1.83
CA ARG A 94 -13.07 -15.71 1.16
C ARG A 94 -13.31 -17.22 1.26
N GLN A 95 -12.28 -18.04 1.06
CA GLN A 95 -12.36 -19.49 1.21
C GLN A 95 -12.69 -19.86 2.67
N GLU A 96 -12.02 -19.24 3.64
CA GLU A 96 -12.32 -19.46 5.06
C GLU A 96 -13.77 -19.08 5.42
N ILE A 97 -14.28 -17.97 4.89
CA ILE A 97 -15.68 -17.57 5.09
C ILE A 97 -16.65 -18.60 4.49
N GLU A 98 -16.38 -19.10 3.29
CA GLU A 98 -17.20 -20.13 2.65
C GLU A 98 -17.20 -21.43 3.46
N GLU A 99 -16.04 -21.90 3.92
CA GLU A 99 -15.93 -23.07 4.77
C GLU A 99 -16.67 -22.92 6.10
N LEU A 100 -16.50 -21.77 6.77
CA LEU A 100 -17.18 -21.49 8.03
C LEU A 100 -18.70 -21.42 7.85
N ARG A 101 -19.17 -20.83 6.75
CA ARG A 101 -20.61 -20.80 6.41
C ARG A 101 -21.14 -22.20 6.15
N ALA A 102 -20.40 -23.05 5.44
CA ALA A 102 -20.79 -24.44 5.20
C ALA A 102 -20.89 -25.23 6.52
N LYS A 103 -19.89 -25.09 7.40
CA LYS A 103 -19.91 -25.71 8.75
C LYS A 103 -21.09 -25.22 9.58
N LEU A 104 -21.36 -23.92 9.56
CA LEU A 104 -22.47 -23.33 10.31
C LEU A 104 -23.83 -23.81 9.79
N ALA A 105 -24.00 -23.92 8.47
CA ALA A 105 -25.21 -24.48 7.87
C ALA A 105 -25.42 -25.96 8.25
N SER A 106 -24.33 -26.75 8.27
CA SER A 106 -24.39 -28.15 8.70
C SER A 106 -24.80 -28.27 10.17
N ILE A 107 -24.19 -27.49 11.06
CA ILE A 107 -24.53 -27.48 12.49
C ILE A 107 -25.98 -27.02 12.70
N ALA A 108 -26.43 -25.99 11.99
CA ALA A 108 -27.80 -25.51 12.08
C ALA A 108 -28.82 -26.59 11.68
N SER A 109 -28.56 -27.31 10.58
CA SER A 109 -29.40 -28.44 10.14
C SER A 109 -29.47 -29.56 11.18
N ILE A 110 -28.32 -29.95 11.73
CA ILE A 110 -28.27 -30.98 12.80
C ILE A 110 -29.02 -30.51 14.04
N ASN A 111 -28.85 -29.25 14.42
CA ASN A 111 -29.52 -28.69 15.59
C ASN A 111 -31.04 -28.64 15.41
N GLU A 112 -31.55 -28.31 14.23
CA GLU A 112 -33.00 -28.37 13.95
C GLU A 112 -33.54 -29.79 14.15
N VAL A 113 -32.88 -30.81 13.56
CA VAL A 113 -33.29 -32.21 13.75
C VAL A 113 -33.26 -32.62 15.23
N LEU A 114 -32.20 -32.24 15.96
CA LEU A 114 -32.08 -32.54 17.38
C LEU A 114 -33.12 -31.81 18.24
N LEU A 115 -33.53 -30.61 17.84
CA LEU A 115 -34.60 -29.85 18.50
C LEU A 115 -35.95 -30.53 18.29
N ASP A 116 -36.24 -30.99 17.07
CA ASP A 116 -37.46 -31.74 16.76
C ASP A 116 -37.51 -33.06 17.54
N GLU A 117 -36.42 -33.82 17.55
CA GLU A 117 -36.31 -35.05 18.33
C GLU A 117 -36.50 -34.79 19.83
N ASN A 118 -35.89 -33.72 20.37
CA ASN A 118 -36.09 -33.31 21.76
C ASN A 118 -37.54 -32.95 22.06
N GLN A 119 -38.23 -32.25 21.15
CA GLN A 119 -39.62 -31.91 21.32
C GLN A 119 -40.50 -33.17 21.36
N ILE A 120 -40.26 -34.11 20.44
CA ILE A 120 -40.96 -35.39 20.41
C ILE A 120 -40.73 -36.18 21.71
N LEU A 121 -39.47 -36.26 22.17
CA LEU A 121 -39.14 -36.94 23.42
C LEU A 121 -39.77 -36.27 24.64
N LYS A 122 -39.74 -34.94 24.72
CA LYS A 122 -40.40 -34.18 25.79
C LYS A 122 -41.91 -34.34 25.77
N ALA A 123 -42.53 -34.43 24.59
CA ALA A 123 -43.96 -34.70 24.46
C ALA A 123 -44.31 -36.10 24.97
N LYS A 124 -43.54 -37.12 24.57
CA LYS A 124 -43.68 -38.50 25.07
C LYS A 124 -43.48 -38.59 26.58
N LEU A 125 -42.52 -37.86 27.16
CA LEU A 125 -42.30 -37.81 28.60
C LEU A 125 -43.46 -37.15 29.37
N LYS A 126 -44.21 -36.24 28.74
CA LYS A 126 -45.39 -35.60 29.34
C LYS A 126 -46.64 -36.48 29.28
N ASP A 127 -46.63 -37.59 28.54
CA ASP A 127 -47.74 -38.54 28.55
C ASP A 127 -47.85 -39.23 29.91
N ARG A 128 -49.09 -39.32 30.40
CA ARG A 128 -49.45 -39.79 31.75
C ARG A 128 -49.06 -41.24 32.05
N SER A 129 -48.65 -42.01 31.04
CA SER A 129 -48.21 -43.41 31.17
C SER A 129 -46.70 -43.57 31.42
N VAL A 130 -45.92 -42.50 31.34
CA VAL A 130 -44.46 -42.54 31.50
C VAL A 130 -44.09 -42.15 32.93
N VAL A 131 -43.39 -43.05 33.63
CA VAL A 131 -42.86 -42.80 34.98
C VAL A 131 -41.36 -42.55 34.87
N GLU A 132 -40.90 -41.43 35.41
CA GLU A 132 -39.47 -41.09 35.46
C GLU A 132 -38.76 -42.03 36.43
N LEU A 133 -38.02 -43.01 35.88
CA LEU A 133 -37.16 -43.88 36.67
C LEU A 133 -35.89 -43.10 36.99
N VAL A 134 -35.81 -42.55 38.20
CA VAL A 134 -34.60 -41.91 38.72
C VAL A 134 -33.47 -42.94 38.67
N SER A 135 -32.57 -42.81 37.68
CA SER A 135 -31.39 -43.66 37.60
C SER A 135 -30.57 -43.43 38.86
N SER A 136 -30.35 -44.51 39.62
CA SER A 136 -29.50 -44.52 40.81
C SER A 136 -28.21 -43.76 40.52
N GLN A 137 -28.00 -42.65 41.24
CA GLN A 137 -26.71 -41.96 41.27
C GLN A 137 -25.59 -42.99 41.43
N PRO A 138 -24.50 -42.92 40.65
CA PRO A 138 -23.30 -43.66 41.01
C PRO A 138 -22.81 -43.10 42.35
N ARG A 139 -22.91 -43.92 43.40
CA ARG A 139 -22.30 -43.61 44.70
C ARG A 139 -20.78 -43.75 44.54
N ARG A 140 -20.13 -42.58 44.48
CA ARG A 140 -18.68 -42.32 44.64
C ARG A 140 -17.73 -42.88 43.58
#